data_AF-A0A6L9YQ91-F1
#
_entry.id   AF-A0A6L9YQ91-F1
#
_cell.length_a   1.000
_cell.length_b   1.000
_cell.length_c   1.000
_cell.angle_alpha   90.00
_cell.angle_beta   90.00
_cell.angle_gamma   90.00
#
_symmetry.space_group_name_H-M   'P 1'
#
loop_
_entity.id
_entity.type
_entity.pdbx_description
1 polymer ?
#
loop_
_entity_poly.entity_id
_entity_poly.type
_entity_poly.pdbx_seq_one_letter_code
_entity_poly.pdbx_strand_id
1 'polypeptide(L)'
;MLSYYVEWHRSQALAPILFADEESKQVKLTTTEVVAPSQRSKKALSKARKKKTQDQFPVHSFNTLMADLGTITLNTINTKLEGKDITFEKITQATLLQQKALDLLEISVFCTQ
;
A
#
# COMPACT_ATOMS: atom_id res chain seq x y z
N MET A 1 -13.00 -10.28 -13.79
CA MET A 1 -13.61 -10.85 -12.57
C MET A 1 -12.58 -11.26 -11.50
N LEU A 2 -11.36 -11.70 -11.84
CA LEU A 2 -10.34 -12.06 -10.84
C LEU A 2 -9.65 -10.86 -10.15
N SER A 3 -9.46 -9.76 -10.89
CA SER A 3 -8.79 -8.55 -10.41
C SER A 3 -9.44 -7.97 -9.15
N TYR A 4 -10.77 -7.95 -9.10
CA TYR A 4 -11.53 -7.42 -7.96
C TYR A 4 -11.31 -8.21 -6.67
N TYR A 5 -11.20 -9.54 -6.77
CA TYR A 5 -10.93 -10.38 -5.60
C TYR A 5 -9.53 -10.11 -5.03
N VAL A 6 -8.54 -9.98 -5.92
CA VAL A 6 -7.16 -9.65 -5.54
C VAL A 6 -7.08 -8.25 -4.93
N GLU A 7 -7.76 -7.27 -5.52
CA GLU A 7 -7.84 -5.91 -4.98
C GLU A 7 -8.48 -5.90 -3.59
N TRP A 8 -9.60 -6.60 -3.40
CA TRP A 8 -10.25 -6.71 -2.10
C TRP A 8 -9.30 -7.31 -1.06
N HIS A 9 -8.65 -8.43 -1.37
CA HIS A 9 -7.72 -9.08 -0.46
C HIS A 9 -6.53 -8.17 -0.10
N ARG A 10 -5.92 -7.53 -1.09
CA ARG A 10 -4.80 -6.59 -0.86
C ARG A 10 -5.25 -5.34 -0.10
N SER A 11 -6.45 -4.84 -0.38
CA SER A 11 -7.00 -3.68 0.32
C SER A 11 -7.21 -3.95 1.81
N GLN A 12 -7.57 -5.18 2.19
CA GLN A 12 -7.66 -5.57 3.60
C GLN A 12 -6.29 -5.55 4.29
N ALA A 13 -5.27 -6.15 3.67
CA ALA A 13 -3.91 -6.13 4.21
C ALA A 13 -3.34 -4.70 4.33
N LEU A 14 -3.66 -3.85 3.35
CA LEU A 14 -3.18 -2.46 3.27
C LEU A 14 -4.07 -1.45 4.04
N ALA A 15 -5.14 -1.90 4.69
CA ALA A 15 -6.07 -1.03 5.42
C ALA A 15 -5.40 -0.04 6.41
N PRO A 16 -4.28 -0.38 7.08
CA PRO A 16 -3.57 0.57 7.94
C PRO A 16 -3.08 1.84 7.24
N ILE A 17 -2.78 1.77 5.93
CA ILE A 17 -2.25 2.90 5.15
C ILE A 17 -3.22 3.45 4.09
N LEU A 18 -4.37 2.79 3.91
CA LEU A 18 -5.44 3.23 3.00
C LEU A 18 -6.53 4.04 3.71
N PHE A 19 -7.36 4.72 2.91
CA PHE A 19 -8.68 5.23 3.32
C PHE A 19 -9.70 4.10 3.55
N ALA A 20 -9.29 3.06 4.27
CA ALA A 20 -10.10 1.92 4.63
C ALA A 20 -10.24 1.85 6.16
N ASP A 21 -11.38 1.35 6.61
CA ASP A 21 -11.62 1.12 8.02
C ASP A 21 -11.06 -0.25 8.43
N GLU A 22 -9.96 -0.25 9.17
CA GLU A 22 -9.30 -1.46 9.66
C GLU A 22 -10.04 -2.10 10.85
N GLU A 23 -10.98 -1.36 11.47
CA GLU A 23 -11.73 -1.81 12.64
C GLU A 23 -13.19 -2.12 12.30
N SER A 24 -13.56 -2.24 11.01
CA SER A 24 -14.90 -2.67 10.62
C SER A 24 -15.09 -4.14 11.02
N LYS A 25 -15.43 -4.37 12.29
CA LYS A 25 -15.66 -5.69 12.82
C LYS A 25 -16.84 -6.29 12.04
N GLN A 26 -16.66 -7.53 11.60
CA GLN A 26 -17.77 -8.43 11.30
C GLN A 26 -18.46 -8.75 12.64
N VAL A 27 -19.16 -7.77 13.20
CA VAL A 27 -20.04 -8.00 14.35
C VAL A 27 -21.18 -8.87 13.82
N LYS A 28 -21.60 -9.90 14.58
CA LYS A 28 -22.83 -10.62 14.30
C LYS A 28 -23.98 -9.65 14.52
N LEU A 29 -24.32 -8.90 13.48
CA LEU A 29 -25.42 -7.95 13.47
C LEU A 29 -26.73 -8.76 13.46
N THR A 30 -27.69 -8.33 14.26
CA THR A 30 -29.07 -8.79 14.14
C THR A 30 -29.65 -8.37 12.78
N THR A 31 -30.70 -9.04 12.29
CA THR A 31 -31.29 -8.75 10.97
C THR A 31 -31.64 -7.27 10.77
N THR A 32 -32.04 -6.58 11.85
CA THR A 32 -32.33 -5.14 11.87
C THR A 32 -31.06 -4.27 11.77
N GLU A 33 -29.95 -4.72 12.36
CA GLU A 33 -28.67 -4.01 12.32
C GLU A 33 -27.92 -4.21 11.00
N VAL A 34 -28.12 -5.33 10.30
CA VAL A 34 -27.51 -5.59 8.97
C VAL A 34 -27.93 -4.54 7.93
N VAL A 35 -29.15 -4.03 8.02
CA VAL A 35 -29.68 -3.00 7.12
C VAL A 35 -29.46 -1.56 7.62
N ALA A 36 -28.89 -1.39 8.82
CA ALA A 36 -28.53 -0.07 9.34
C ALA A 36 -27.29 0.48 8.62
N PRO A 37 -27.17 1.82 8.45
CA PRO A 37 -26.02 2.42 7.79
C PRO A 37 -24.72 2.12 8.55
N SER A 38 -23.66 1.76 7.79
CA SER A 38 -22.35 1.42 8.35
C SER A 38 -21.72 2.57 9.14
N GLN A 39 -21.34 2.29 10.38
CA GLN A 39 -20.69 3.25 11.27
C GLN A 39 -19.17 3.15 11.12
N ARG A 40 -18.54 4.27 10.76
CA ARG A 40 -17.07 4.35 10.64
C ARG A 40 -16.41 4.38 12.02
N SER A 41 -15.31 3.66 12.18
CA SER A 41 -14.51 3.66 13.40
C SER A 41 -13.90 5.05 13.69
N LYS A 42 -13.52 5.26 14.96
CA LYS A 42 -12.81 6.48 15.37
C LYS A 42 -11.50 6.66 14.60
N LYS A 43 -10.80 5.55 14.31
CA LYS A 43 -9.57 5.58 13.51
C LYS A 43 -9.83 5.96 12.06
N ALA A 44 -10.85 5.39 11.42
CA ALA A 44 -11.24 5.76 10.07
C ALA A 44 -11.60 7.25 9.95
N LEU A 45 -12.33 7.79 10.94
CA LEU A 45 -12.64 9.22 11.01
C LEU A 45 -11.39 10.08 11.22
N SER A 46 -10.45 9.64 12.07
CA SER A 46 -9.18 10.34 12.29
C SER A 46 -8.31 10.37 11.02
N LYS A 47 -8.15 9.21 10.34
CA LYS A 47 -7.45 9.09 9.06
C LYS A 47 -8.07 10.01 8.00
N ALA A 48 -9.40 10.01 7.89
CA ALA A 48 -10.12 10.86 6.95
C ALA A 48 -9.93 12.36 7.24
N ARG A 49 -9.97 12.78 8.50
CA ARG A 49 -9.78 14.18 8.91
C ARG A 49 -8.36 14.66 8.72
N LYS A 50 -7.37 13.87 9.15
CA LYS A 50 -5.95 14.26 9.13
C LYS A 50 -5.26 13.98 7.80
N LYS A 51 -5.85 13.12 6.96
CA LYS A 51 -5.24 12.53 5.75
C LYS A 51 -3.87 11.91 6.03
N LYS A 52 -3.64 11.50 7.27
CA LYS A 52 -2.41 10.87 7.76
C LYS A 52 -2.75 9.67 8.63
N THR A 53 -1.91 8.65 8.54
CA THR A 53 -1.94 7.47 9.41
C THR A 53 -1.41 7.83 10.80
N GLN A 54 -1.52 6.90 11.74
CA GLN A 54 -0.97 7.06 13.09
C GLN A 54 0.55 7.26 13.06
N ASP A 55 1.23 6.62 12.11
CA ASP A 55 2.68 6.75 11.89
C ASP A 55 3.06 7.96 11.02
N GLN A 56 2.15 8.92 10.88
CA GLN A 56 2.32 10.18 10.15
C GLN A 56 2.53 10.07 8.63
N PHE A 57 2.42 8.88 8.05
CA PHE A 57 2.40 8.71 6.59
C PHE A 57 1.13 9.30 5.97
N PRO A 58 1.20 9.89 4.76
CA PRO A 58 0.01 10.26 4.01
C PRO A 58 -0.88 9.04 3.76
N VAL A 59 -2.19 9.21 3.86
CA VAL A 59 -3.16 8.14 3.56
C VAL A 59 -3.45 8.12 2.07
N HIS A 60 -3.46 6.93 1.47
CA HIS A 60 -3.69 6.74 0.04
C HIS A 60 -5.07 6.12 -0.27
N SER A 61 -5.56 6.36 -1.47
CA SER A 61 -6.51 5.43 -2.12
C SER A 61 -5.73 4.22 -2.67
N PHE A 62 -6.40 3.09 -2.89
CA PHE A 62 -5.73 1.89 -3.44
C PHE A 62 -4.99 2.21 -4.74
N ASN A 63 -5.65 2.88 -5.69
CA ASN A 63 -5.05 3.25 -6.98
C ASN A 63 -3.82 4.15 -6.83
N THR A 64 -3.88 5.16 -5.95
CA THR A 64 -2.73 6.04 -5.71
C THR A 64 -1.58 5.32 -5.02
N LEU A 65 -1.86 4.32 -4.20
CA LEU A 65 -0.81 3.49 -3.58
C LEU A 65 -0.19 2.55 -4.62
N MET A 66 -0.98 1.96 -5.52
CA MET A 66 -0.45 1.15 -6.62
C MET A 66 0.42 1.99 -7.57
N ALA A 67 0.03 3.24 -7.84
CA ALA A 67 0.84 4.16 -8.63
C ALA A 67 2.18 4.49 -7.94
N ASP A 68 2.17 4.72 -6.62
CA ASP A 68 3.37 4.96 -5.83
C ASP A 68 4.29 3.72 -5.78
N LEU A 69 3.74 2.54 -5.50
CA LEU A 69 4.50 1.29 -5.55
C LEU A 69 5.07 0.99 -6.94
N GLY A 70 4.39 1.43 -8.00
CA GLY A 70 4.86 1.33 -9.38
C GLY A 70 6.14 2.12 -9.67
N THR A 71 6.55 3.05 -8.79
CA THR A 71 7.86 3.72 -8.93
C THR A 71 9.01 2.80 -8.51
N ILE A 72 8.74 1.67 -7.85
CA ILE A 72 9.74 0.65 -7.57
C ILE A 72 10.04 -0.09 -8.88
N THR A 73 11.20 0.19 -9.47
CA THR A 73 11.55 -0.27 -10.82
C THR A 73 12.94 -0.90 -10.86
N LEU A 74 13.10 -1.87 -11.76
CA LEU A 74 14.41 -2.39 -12.16
C LEU A 74 14.95 -1.53 -13.30
N ASN A 75 15.99 -0.76 -13.03
CA ASN A 75 16.61 0.11 -14.01
C ASN A 75 17.83 -0.56 -14.63
N THR A 76 17.86 -0.71 -15.95
CA THR A 76 19.08 -1.09 -16.68
C THR A 76 19.88 0.17 -16.98
N ILE A 77 21.07 0.28 -16.39
CA ILE A 77 21.95 1.44 -16.51
C ILE A 77 23.11 1.06 -17.42
N ASN A 78 23.30 1.82 -18.50
CA ASN A 78 24.45 1.73 -19.39
C ASN A 78 25.33 2.97 -19.18
N THR A 79 26.60 2.77 -18.83
CA THR A 79 27.56 3.85 -18.62
C THR A 79 28.95 3.48 -19.10
N LYS A 80 29.76 4.50 -19.40
CA LYS A 80 31.18 4.34 -19.74
C LYS A 80 32.03 4.62 -18.52
N LEU A 81 32.77 3.62 -18.06
CA LEU A 81 33.78 3.77 -17.00
C LEU A 81 35.15 3.48 -17.62
N GLU A 82 36.08 4.44 -17.54
CA GLU A 82 37.45 4.30 -18.08
C GLU A 82 37.50 3.86 -19.56
N GLY A 83 36.54 4.31 -20.37
CA GLY A 83 36.43 3.96 -21.79
C GLY A 83 35.83 2.59 -22.09
N LYS A 84 35.45 1.82 -21.06
CA LYS A 84 34.72 0.54 -21.20
C LYS A 84 33.22 0.75 -20.99
N ASP A 85 32.41 0.16 -21.86
CA ASP A 85 30.97 0.10 -21.69
C ASP A 85 30.63 -0.91 -20.58
N ILE A 86 29.91 -0.44 -19.56
CA ILE A 86 29.42 -1.25 -18.45
C ILE A 86 27.89 -1.11 -18.43
N THR A 87 27.22 -2.26 -18.42
CA THR A 87 25.77 -2.33 -18.23
C THR A 87 25.49 -3.13 -16.97
N PHE A 88 24.64 -2.61 -16.09
CA PHE A 88 24.18 -3.30 -14.89
C PHE A 88 22.75 -2.93 -14.57
N GLU A 89 22.09 -3.79 -13.79
CA GLU A 89 20.72 -3.57 -13.36
C GLU A 89 20.72 -3.07 -11.91
N LYS A 90 19.79 -2.16 -11.60
CA LYS A 90 19.64 -1.58 -10.27
C LYS A 90 18.17 -1.37 -9.93
N ILE A 91 17.73 -1.96 -8.83
CA ILE A 91 16.41 -1.69 -8.28
C ILE A 91 16.42 -0.35 -7.53
N THR A 92 15.37 0.43 -7.69
CA THR A 92 15.17 1.68 -6.93
C THR A 92 15.04 1.41 -5.43
N GLN A 93 15.62 2.28 -4.61
CA GLN A 93 15.43 2.23 -3.16
C GLN A 93 14.00 2.67 -2.81
N ALA A 94 13.24 1.79 -2.15
CA ALA A 94 11.88 2.09 -1.72
C ALA A 94 11.85 3.20 -0.66
N THR A 95 10.83 4.05 -0.71
CA THR A 95 10.56 5.02 0.37
C THR A 95 10.05 4.31 1.62
N LEU A 96 10.05 4.99 2.78
CA LEU A 96 9.53 4.41 4.03
C LEU A 96 8.07 3.96 3.91
N LEU A 97 7.24 4.69 3.15
CA LEU A 97 5.84 4.33 2.91
C LEU A 97 5.74 3.08 2.04
N GLN A 98 6.53 3.03 0.96
CA GLN A 98 6.59 1.89 0.06
C GLN A 98 7.08 0.64 0.77
N GLN A 99 8.10 0.75 1.62
CA GLN A 99 8.59 -0.36 2.43
C GLN A 99 7.52 -0.86 3.39
N LYS A 100 6.81 0.04 4.08
CA LYS A 100 5.68 -0.34 4.94
C LYS A 100 4.57 -1.06 4.17
N ALA A 101 4.27 -0.63 2.95
CA ALA A 101 3.29 -1.30 2.11
C ALA A 101 3.74 -2.70 1.70
N LEU A 102 5.03 -2.88 1.38
CA LEU A 102 5.62 -4.18 1.09
C LEU A 102 5.60 -5.12 2.32
N ASP A 103 5.91 -4.59 3.50
CA ASP A 103 5.85 -5.34 4.76
C ASP A 103 4.44 -5.82 5.07
N LEU A 104 3.43 -4.96 4.90
CA LEU A 104 2.00 -5.31 5.06
C LEU A 104 1.52 -6.37 4.05
N LEU A 105 2.17 -6.45 2.88
CA LEU A 105 1.88 -7.44 1.85
C LEU A 105 2.75 -8.70 1.98
N GLU A 106 3.68 -8.73 2.94
CA GLU A 106 4.66 -9.80 3.12
C GLU A 106 5.53 -10.05 1.88
N ILE A 107 5.89 -8.98 1.16
CA ILE A 107 6.69 -9.05 -0.07
C ILE A 107 8.11 -8.54 0.21
N SER A 108 9.11 -9.36 -0.06
CA SER A 108 10.51 -8.94 -0.07
C SER A 108 10.95 -8.54 -1.48
N VAL A 109 11.50 -7.33 -1.60
CA VAL A 109 12.20 -6.89 -2.81
C VAL A 109 13.68 -6.95 -2.50
N PHE A 110 14.41 -7.90 -3.10
CA PHE A 110 15.84 -8.02 -2.90
C PHE A 110 16.54 -6.84 -3.56
N CYS A 111 16.97 -5.85 -2.77
CA CYS A 111 17.94 -4.87 -3.23
C CYS A 111 19.30 -5.57 -3.22
N THR A 112 19.72 -6.11 -4.37
CA THR A 112 21.13 -6.50 -4.55
C THR A 112 21.95 -5.21 -4.54
N GLN A 113 22.54 -4.88 -3.38
CA GLN A 113 23.53 -3.82 -3.23
C GLN A 113 24.91 -4.30 -3.68
#